data_AF-A0A1F7LS99-F1
#
_entry.id   AF-A0A1F7LS99-F1
#
_cell.length_a   1.000
_cell.length_b   1.000
_cell.length_c   1.000
_cell.angle_alpha   90.00
_cell.angle_beta   90.00
_cell.angle_gamma   90.00
#
_symmetry.space_group_name_H-M   'P 1'
#
loop_
_entity.id
_entity.type
_entity.pdbx_description
1 polymer ?
#
loop_
_entity_poly.entity_id
_entity_poly.type
_entity_poly.pdbx_seq_one_letter_code
_entity_poly.pdbx_strand_id
1 'polypeptide(L)'
;MSVSAQRLSPEDQALYLKQYVLLVDFVKHGLDLILKLNVFYYAATGAIVSFYLSRPEAAKPTVRFALLLPLIMGVGCVMMSGIAAWTAPKGSREVKRIADLLGFKAYPEPVSLGLSHVVSILGFLLVVLGLLVLIIWPNVVGV
;
A
#
# COMPACT_ATOMS: atom_id res chain seq x y z
N MET A 1 33.56 -10.09 -13.22
CA MET A 1 34.34 -8.83 -13.37
C MET A 1 33.98 -7.92 -12.22
N SER A 2 34.83 -7.91 -11.19
CA SER A 2 34.71 -7.00 -10.05
C SER A 2 35.01 -5.58 -10.52
N VAL A 3 34.03 -4.69 -10.41
CA VAL A 3 34.23 -3.23 -10.51
C VAL A 3 35.14 -2.86 -9.34
N SER A 4 36.44 -2.97 -9.59
CA SER A 4 37.51 -2.60 -8.69
C SER A 4 37.38 -1.11 -8.43
N ALA A 5 36.85 -0.76 -7.25
CA ALA A 5 37.07 0.47 -6.50
C ALA A 5 37.71 1.63 -7.28
N GLN A 6 37.03 2.11 -8.33
CA GLN A 6 37.26 3.46 -8.82
C GLN A 6 36.82 4.33 -7.65
N ARG A 7 37.79 4.92 -6.93
CA ARG A 7 37.50 5.84 -5.84
C ARG A 7 36.60 6.91 -6.42
N LEU A 8 35.31 6.85 -6.07
CA LEU A 8 34.35 7.89 -6.41
C LEU A 8 34.98 9.23 -6.03
N SER A 9 34.89 10.20 -6.94
CA SER A 9 35.34 11.55 -6.60
C SER A 9 34.53 12.04 -5.39
N PRO A 10 35.05 12.97 -4.58
CA PRO A 10 34.31 13.53 -3.45
C PRO A 10 32.94 14.11 -3.88
N GLU A 11 32.86 14.64 -5.10
CA GLU A 11 31.63 15.17 -5.70
C GLU A 11 30.61 14.05 -6.00
N ASP A 12 31.07 12.94 -6.59
CA ASP A 12 30.23 11.78 -6.89
C ASP A 12 29.72 11.12 -5.61
N GLN A 13 30.57 10.99 -4.58
CA GLN A 13 30.16 10.45 -3.27
C GLN A 13 29.04 11.28 -2.65
N ALA A 14 29.16 12.61 -2.69
CA ALA A 14 28.13 13.51 -2.17
C ALA A 14 26.82 13.38 -2.96
N LEU A 15 26.89 13.19 -4.28
CA LEU A 15 25.72 12.97 -5.13
C LEU A 15 25.01 11.65 -4.78
N TYR A 16 25.76 10.54 -4.71
CA TYR A 16 25.19 9.22 -4.37
C TYR A 16 24.62 9.20 -2.95
N LEU A 17 25.25 9.90 -2.00
CA LEU A 17 24.72 10.03 -0.65
C LEU A 17 23.37 10.78 -0.63
N LYS A 18 23.26 11.88 -1.39
CA LYS A 18 21.99 12.61 -1.53
C LYS A 18 20.89 11.74 -2.15
N GLN A 19 21.22 10.99 -3.20
CA GLN A 19 20.29 10.06 -3.82
C GLN A 19 19.85 8.98 -2.82
N TYR A 20 20.79 8.41 -2.08
CA TYR A 20 20.49 7.41 -1.04
C TYR A 20 19.51 7.95 0.00
N VAL A 21 19.78 9.15 0.56
CA VAL A 21 18.89 9.79 1.55
C VAL A 21 17.49 9.98 0.98
N LEU A 22 17.38 10.50 -0.25
CA LEU A 22 16.09 10.70 -0.92
C LEU A 22 15.31 9.39 -1.09
N LEU A 23 15.98 8.31 -1.52
CA LEU A 23 15.31 7.01 -1.69
C LEU A 23 14.87 6.42 -0.33
N VAL A 24 15.69 6.55 0.71
CA VAL A 24 15.35 6.09 2.06
C VAL A 24 14.14 6.85 2.62
N ASP A 25 14.11 8.16 2.44
CA ASP A 25 13.00 8.99 2.91
C ASP A 25 11.71 8.72 2.12
N PHE A 26 11.81 8.46 0.82
CA PHE A 26 10.68 8.01 0.02
C PHE A 26 10.09 6.70 0.54
N VAL A 27 10.93 5.71 0.90
CA VAL A 27 10.47 4.43 1.46
C VAL A 27 9.76 4.64 2.81
N LYS A 28 10.34 5.45 3.70
CA LYS A 28 9.73 5.76 5.00
C LYS A 28 8.38 6.46 4.84
N HIS A 29 8.32 7.47 3.97
CA HIS A 29 7.10 8.22 3.72
C HIS A 29 6.02 7.34 3.07
N GLY A 30 6.41 6.47 2.14
CA GLY A 30 5.51 5.49 1.52
C GLY A 30 4.91 4.53 2.56
N LEU A 31 5.73 4.02 3.48
CA LEU A 31 5.28 3.16 4.59
C LEU A 31 4.32 3.88 5.55
N ASP A 32 4.61 5.12 5.90
CA ASP A 32 3.72 5.93 6.74
C ASP A 32 2.37 6.20 6.05
N LEU A 33 2.41 6.55 4.76
CA LEU A 33 1.22 6.83 3.98
C LEU A 33 0.33 5.59 3.81
N ILE A 34 0.91 4.42 3.49
CA ILE A 34 0.12 3.19 3.33
C ILE A 34 -0.51 2.76 4.65
N LEU A 35 0.19 2.92 5.78
CA LEU A 35 -0.36 2.63 7.10
C LEU A 35 -1.58 3.53 7.41
N LYS A 36 -1.43 4.84 7.21
CA LYS A 36 -2.51 5.82 7.41
C LYS A 36 -3.71 5.54 6.52
N LEU A 37 -3.45 5.21 5.25
CA LEU A 37 -4.50 4.85 4.29
C LEU A 37 -5.27 3.61 4.75
N ASN A 38 -4.58 2.56 5.20
CA ASN A 38 -5.22 1.35 5.72
C ASN A 38 -6.10 1.66 6.93
N VAL A 39 -5.57 2.39 7.92
CA VAL A 39 -6.33 2.78 9.12
C VAL A 39 -7.58 3.56 8.74
N PHE A 40 -7.45 4.56 7.87
CA PHE A 40 -8.57 5.36 7.41
C PHE A 40 -9.62 4.53 6.67
N TYR A 41 -9.17 3.69 5.72
CA TYR A 41 -10.06 2.86 4.92
C TYR A 41 -10.86 1.86 5.78
N TYR A 42 -10.19 1.17 6.70
CA TYR A 42 -10.86 0.18 7.56
C TYR A 42 -11.77 0.83 8.60
N ALA A 43 -11.39 1.99 9.15
CA ALA A 43 -12.26 2.73 10.06
C ALA A 43 -13.52 3.24 9.35
N ALA A 44 -13.37 3.87 8.19
CA ALA A 44 -14.49 4.37 7.40
C ALA A 44 -15.40 3.24 6.91
N THR A 45 -14.81 2.17 6.37
CA THR A 45 -15.59 1.01 5.90
C THR A 45 -16.29 0.32 7.06
N GLY A 46 -15.62 0.14 8.19
CA GLY A 46 -16.21 -0.42 9.40
C GLY A 46 -17.43 0.38 9.85
N ALA A 47 -17.33 1.71 9.93
CA ALA A 47 -18.46 2.57 10.29
C ALA A 47 -19.65 2.42 9.32
N ILE A 48 -19.39 2.39 8.01
CA ILE A 48 -20.43 2.25 6.99
C ILE A 48 -21.08 0.86 7.04
N VAL A 49 -20.29 -0.20 7.18
CA VAL A 49 -20.80 -1.57 7.27
C VAL A 49 -21.58 -1.77 8.57
N SER A 50 -21.09 -1.26 9.71
CA SER A 50 -21.84 -1.29 10.97
C SER A 50 -23.17 -0.54 10.85
N PHE A 51 -23.19 0.62 10.20
CA PHE A 51 -24.42 1.34 9.90
C PHE A 51 -25.37 0.49 9.05
N TYR A 52 -24.88 -0.12 7.97
CA TYR A 52 -25.67 -0.97 7.07
C TYR A 52 -26.31 -2.15 7.82
N LEU A 53 -25.53 -2.86 8.64
CA LEU A 53 -25.99 -4.04 9.38
C LEU A 53 -26.95 -3.70 10.54
N SER A 54 -26.86 -2.48 11.09
CA SER A 54 -27.74 -2.04 12.18
C SER A 54 -29.17 -1.70 11.73
N ARG A 55 -29.44 -1.68 10.42
CA ARG A 55 -30.74 -1.27 9.86
C ARG A 55 -31.54 -2.51 9.47
N PRO A 56 -32.74 -2.74 10.05
CA PRO A 56 -33.63 -3.84 9.64
C PRO A 56 -34.15 -3.69 8.20
N GLU A 57 -33.93 -2.53 7.58
CA GLU A 57 -34.27 -2.25 6.19
C GLU A 57 -33.05 -2.31 5.27
N ALA A 58 -31.99 -3.05 5.63
CA ALA A 58 -30.77 -3.20 4.83
C ALA A 58 -31.07 -3.67 3.38
N ALA A 59 -32.18 -4.38 3.18
CA ALA A 59 -32.68 -4.75 1.86
C ALA A 59 -33.15 -3.56 1.00
N LYS A 60 -33.42 -2.37 1.56
CA LYS A 60 -33.85 -1.20 0.78
C LYS A 60 -32.72 -0.68 -0.12
N PRO A 61 -33.00 -0.36 -1.39
CA PRO A 61 -31.98 0.10 -2.34
C PRO A 61 -31.18 1.30 -1.86
N THR A 62 -31.83 2.25 -1.17
CA THR A 62 -31.22 3.47 -0.63
C THR A 62 -30.10 3.20 0.36
N VAL A 63 -30.23 2.17 1.19
CA VAL A 63 -29.23 1.79 2.21
C VAL A 63 -28.04 1.08 1.56
N ARG A 64 -28.26 0.37 0.44
CA ARG A 64 -27.19 -0.30 -0.33
C ARG A 64 -26.26 0.66 -1.06
N PHE A 65 -26.76 1.82 -1.49
CA PHE A 65 -25.90 2.84 -2.14
C PHE A 65 -24.78 3.34 -1.20
N ALA A 66 -24.97 3.27 0.12
CA ALA A 66 -23.91 3.61 1.08
C ALA A 66 -22.70 2.66 0.97
N LEU A 67 -22.90 1.40 0.57
CA LEU A 67 -21.83 0.40 0.38
C LEU A 67 -21.02 0.62 -0.91
N LEU A 68 -21.53 1.40 -1.87
CA LEU A 68 -20.78 1.70 -3.09
C LEU A 68 -19.56 2.59 -2.82
N LEU A 69 -19.65 3.51 -1.85
CA LEU A 69 -18.53 4.37 -1.48
C LEU A 69 -17.31 3.56 -1.01
N PRO A 70 -17.40 2.68 0.00
CA PRO A 70 -16.26 1.86 0.41
C PRO A 70 -15.85 0.85 -0.66
N LEU A 71 -16.78 0.38 -1.51
CA LEU A 71 -16.45 -0.49 -2.64
C LEU A 71 -15.55 0.22 -3.66
N ILE A 72 -15.92 1.42 -4.10
CA ILE A 72 -15.15 2.23 -5.07
C ILE A 72 -13.80 2.60 -4.44
N MET A 73 -13.80 3.03 -3.18
CA MET A 73 -12.55 3.31 -2.46
C MET A 73 -11.65 2.07 -2.38
N GLY A 74 -12.20 0.90 -2.06
CA GLY A 74 -11.46 -0.35 -1.96
C GLY A 74 -10.80 -0.74 -3.28
N VAL A 75 -11.55 -0.66 -4.39
CA VAL A 75 -11.01 -0.89 -5.74
C VAL A 75 -9.88 0.10 -6.05
N GLY A 76 -10.07 1.39 -5.76
CA GLY A 76 -9.02 2.40 -5.92
C GLY A 76 -7.76 2.10 -5.10
N CYS A 77 -7.93 1.65 -3.84
CA CYS A 77 -6.82 1.29 -2.97
C CYS A 77 -6.08 0.04 -3.46
N VAL A 78 -6.79 -0.96 -4.00
CA VAL A 78 -6.20 -2.15 -4.64
C VAL A 78 -5.37 -1.73 -5.85
N MET A 79 -5.92 -0.90 -6.74
CA MET A 79 -5.20 -0.43 -7.93
C MET A 79 -3.93 0.35 -7.58
N MET A 80 -4.05 1.34 -6.67
CA MET A 80 -2.92 2.16 -6.25
C MET A 80 -1.84 1.32 -5.56
N SER A 81 -2.24 0.43 -4.65
CA SER A 81 -1.30 -0.47 -3.96
C SER A 81 -0.67 -1.48 -4.93
N GLY A 82 -1.40 -1.93 -5.95
CA GLY A 82 -0.87 -2.81 -6.99
C GLY A 82 0.24 -2.16 -7.82
N ILE A 83 0.03 -0.90 -8.24
CA ILE A 83 1.06 -0.11 -8.95
C ILE A 83 2.28 0.12 -8.04
N ALA A 84 2.06 0.46 -6.77
CA ALA A 84 3.13 0.63 -5.80
C ALA A 84 3.93 -0.66 -5.55
N ALA A 85 3.23 -1.80 -5.38
CA ALA A 85 3.86 -3.11 -5.23
C ALA A 85 4.66 -3.52 -6.48
N TRP A 86 4.18 -3.22 -7.68
CA TRP A 86 4.89 -3.51 -8.93
C TRP A 86 6.19 -2.70 -9.05
N THR A 87 6.17 -1.45 -8.60
CA THR A 87 7.31 -0.53 -8.72
C THR A 87 8.32 -0.68 -7.59
N ALA A 88 7.92 -1.18 -6.42
CA ALA A 88 8.78 -1.36 -5.24
C ALA A 88 10.05 -2.21 -5.48
N PRO A 89 10.03 -3.33 -6.24
CA PRO A 89 11.25 -4.09 -6.55
C PRO A 89 12.27 -3.29 -7.37
N LYS A 90 11.82 -2.37 -8.23
CA LYS A 90 12.73 -1.52 -9.03
C LYS A 90 13.45 -0.54 -8.12
N GLY A 91 12.71 0.13 -7.24
CA GLY A 91 13.30 1.02 -6.22
C GLY A 91 14.25 0.27 -5.27
N SER A 92 13.88 -0.96 -4.89
CA SER A 92 14.70 -1.80 -4.01
C SER A 92 16.10 -2.10 -4.58
N ARG A 93 16.16 -2.41 -5.88
CA ARG A 93 17.43 -2.69 -6.58
C ARG A 93 18.30 -1.44 -6.64
N GLU A 94 17.68 -0.27 -6.81
CA GLU A 94 18.42 0.98 -6.91
C GLU A 94 19.00 1.42 -5.55
N VAL A 95 18.24 1.29 -4.46
CA VAL A 95 18.77 1.51 -3.10
C VAL A 95 19.96 0.61 -2.83
N LYS A 96 19.84 -0.68 -3.15
CA LYS A 96 20.92 -1.65 -2.95
C LYS A 96 22.15 -1.30 -3.79
N ARG A 97 21.96 -0.94 -5.07
CA ARG A 97 23.04 -0.53 -5.97
C ARG A 97 23.81 0.66 -5.41
N ILE A 98 23.11 1.68 -4.93
CA ILE A 98 23.73 2.89 -4.36
C ILE A 98 24.41 2.58 -3.01
N ALA A 99 23.80 1.75 -2.16
CA ALA A 99 24.40 1.32 -0.90
C ALA A 99 25.70 0.53 -1.11
N ASP A 100 25.70 -0.39 -2.09
CA ASP A 100 26.88 -1.16 -2.48
C ASP A 100 28.00 -0.24 -3.02
N LEU A 101 27.65 0.79 -3.81
CA LEU A 101 28.60 1.79 -4.31
C LEU A 101 29.21 2.68 -3.20
N LEU A 102 28.43 2.98 -2.17
CA LEU A 102 28.88 3.74 -0.99
C LEU A 102 29.61 2.87 0.05
N GLY A 103 29.66 1.55 -0.15
CA GLY A 103 30.28 0.62 0.78
C GLY A 103 29.50 0.41 2.09
N PHE A 104 28.19 0.69 2.10
CA PHE A 104 27.35 0.47 3.26
C PHE A 104 27.08 -1.02 3.47
N LYS A 105 27.39 -1.53 4.66
CA LYS A 105 27.13 -2.94 5.04
C LYS A 105 25.65 -3.21 5.39
N ALA A 106 24.88 -2.16 5.67
CA ALA A 106 23.47 -2.24 5.99
C ALA A 106 22.72 -1.14 5.24
N TYR A 107 21.64 -1.53 4.57
CA TYR A 107 20.71 -0.64 3.89
C TYR A 107 19.29 -1.05 4.28
N PRO A 108 18.34 -0.09 4.40
CA PRO A 108 16.95 -0.43 4.68
C PRO A 108 16.44 -1.29 3.53
N GLU A 109 15.98 -2.51 3.84
CA GLU A 109 15.42 -3.41 2.84
C GLU A 109 14.07 -2.86 2.34
N PRO A 110 13.98 -2.39 1.09
CA PRO A 110 12.74 -1.83 0.57
C PRO A 110 11.73 -2.93 0.20
N VAL A 111 12.10 -4.19 0.44
CA VAL A 111 11.20 -5.36 0.45
C VAL A 111 10.05 -5.16 1.44
N SER A 112 10.29 -4.50 2.58
CA SER A 112 9.26 -4.16 3.56
C SER A 112 8.12 -3.31 2.97
N LEU A 113 8.45 -2.34 2.10
CA LEU A 113 7.46 -1.52 1.39
C LEU A 113 6.65 -2.38 0.41
N GLY A 114 7.31 -3.20 -0.41
CA GLY A 114 6.63 -4.10 -1.33
C GLY A 114 5.69 -5.08 -0.62
N LEU A 115 6.16 -5.71 0.47
CA LEU A 115 5.37 -6.62 1.28
C LEU A 115 4.15 -5.92 1.92
N SER A 116 4.34 -4.70 2.46
CA SER A 116 3.25 -3.94 3.06
C SER A 116 2.12 -3.65 2.07
N HIS A 117 2.45 -3.34 0.80
CA HIS A 117 1.45 -3.16 -0.25
C HIS A 117 0.76 -4.46 -0.62
N VAL A 118 1.49 -5.59 -0.69
CA VAL A 118 0.88 -6.91 -0.96
C VAL A 118 -0.12 -7.29 0.13
N VAL A 119 0.25 -7.14 1.41
CA VAL A 119 -0.65 -7.39 2.54
C VAL A 119 -1.87 -6.49 2.46
N SER A 120 -1.67 -5.20 2.16
CA SER A 120 -2.77 -4.24 1.99
C SER A 120 -3.72 -4.64 0.85
N ILE A 121 -3.18 -5.07 -0.30
CA ILE A 121 -3.98 -5.56 -1.44
C ILE A 121 -4.87 -6.73 -1.03
N LEU A 122 -4.30 -7.73 -0.33
CA LEU A 122 -5.08 -8.88 0.14
C LEU A 122 -6.21 -8.45 1.08
N GLY A 123 -5.91 -7.54 2.02
CA GLY A 123 -6.91 -7.00 2.93
C GLY A 123 -8.00 -6.19 2.22
N PHE A 124 -7.65 -5.35 1.24
CA PHE A 124 -8.62 -4.57 0.47
C PHE A 124 -9.48 -5.48 -0.41
N LEU A 125 -8.89 -6.50 -1.06
CA LEU A 125 -9.63 -7.48 -1.86
C LEU A 125 -10.63 -8.26 -1.00
N LEU A 126 -10.24 -8.69 0.20
CA LEU A 126 -11.14 -9.37 1.12
C LEU A 126 -12.38 -8.51 1.43
N VAL A 127 -12.16 -7.22 1.72
CA VAL A 127 -13.26 -6.28 2.00
C VAL A 127 -14.10 -6.02 0.76
N VAL A 128 -13.50 -5.79 -0.40
CA VAL A 128 -14.22 -5.57 -1.67
C VAL A 128 -15.10 -6.77 -1.99
N LEU A 129 -14.57 -7.99 -1.88
CA LEU A 129 -15.34 -9.22 -2.11
C LEU A 129 -16.48 -9.36 -1.08
N GLY A 130 -16.23 -9.08 0.20
CA GLY A 130 -17.26 -9.07 1.23
C GLY A 130 -18.38 -8.06 0.93
N LEU A 131 -18.03 -6.85 0.52
CA LEU A 131 -19.00 -5.83 0.13
C LEU A 131 -19.82 -6.24 -1.11
N LEU A 132 -19.18 -6.85 -2.12
CA LEU A 132 -19.87 -7.37 -3.29
C LEU A 132 -20.89 -8.45 -2.92
N VAL A 133 -20.52 -9.37 -2.02
CA VAL A 133 -21.45 -10.38 -1.50
C VAL A 133 -22.65 -9.71 -0.80
N LEU A 134 -22.41 -8.70 0.05
CA LEU A 134 -23.50 -7.97 0.73
C LEU A 134 -24.41 -7.21 -0.24
N ILE A 135 -23.87 -6.68 -1.33
CA ILE A 135 -24.64 -5.93 -2.33
C ILE A 135 -25.51 -6.87 -3.19
N ILE A 136 -24.95 -8.01 -3.63
CA ILE A 136 -25.63 -8.96 -4.53
C ILE A 136 -26.59 -9.86 -3.75
N TRP A 137 -26.16 -10.37 -2.59
CA TRP A 137 -26.92 -11.26 -1.72
C TRP A 137 -27.16 -10.65 -0.34
N PRO A 138 -28.02 -9.63 -0.24
CA PRO A 138 -28.35 -8.97 1.03
C PRO A 138 -28.96 -9.95 2.05
N ASN A 139 -29.69 -10.97 1.58
CA ASN A 139 -30.39 -11.94 2.43
C ASN A 139 -29.46 -12.96 3.10
N VAL A 140 -28.16 -12.99 2.76
CA VAL A 140 -27.17 -13.89 3.39
C VAL A 140 -26.92 -13.49 4.83
N VAL A 141 -27.04 -12.20 5.12
CA VAL A 141 -27.14 -11.71 6.49
C VAL A 141 -28.64 -11.64 6.75
N GLY A 142 -29.18 -12.55 7.57
CA GLY A 142 -30.61 -12.63 7.87
C GLY A 142 -31.13 -11.41 8.64
N VAL A 143 -31.12 -10.25 7.98
CA VAL A 143 -31.63 -8.94 8.41
C VAL A 143 -32.79 -8.56 7.52
#